data_AF-A0A1F9B941-F1
#
_entry.id   AF-A0A1F9B941-F1
#
_cell.length_a   1.000
_cell.length_b   1.000
_cell.length_c   1.000
_cell.angle_alpha   90.00
_cell.angle_beta   90.00
_cell.angle_gamma   90.00
#
_symmetry.space_group_name_H-M   'P 1'
#
loop_
_entity.id
_entity.type
_entity.pdbx_description
1 polymer ?
#
loop_
_entity_poly.entity_id
_entity_poly.type
_entity_poly.pdbx_seq_one_letter_code
_entity_poly.pdbx_strand_id
1 'polypeptide(L)'
;MKISYVIISVVAIIMLFTALAGITVSYKTEISPAPNGIRLPDGYKNWRLISSSHRTDNNTLRVILGNDKAIQAAKDGQTNPWPDGSVLAKLVWKDAAHEKWPTATIPGKFVHVEFMIKDAKRFSATGGWGFARWLGLEQQPYGKDTNFVQECYGCHLPVKGNDYVFTQPAVLP
;
A
#
# COMPACT_ATOMS: atom_id res chain seq x y z
N MET A 1 45.21 31.08 -52.46
CA MET A 1 44.09 30.11 -52.32
C MET A 1 44.55 28.93 -51.47
N LYS A 2 44.15 28.83 -50.18
CA LYS A 2 44.26 27.63 -49.31
C LYS A 2 43.91 27.95 -47.83
N ILE A 3 42.78 28.62 -47.55
CA ILE A 3 42.36 28.92 -46.16
C ILE A 3 40.92 28.45 -45.85
N SER A 4 40.13 28.07 -46.86
CA SER A 4 38.70 27.77 -46.68
C SER A 4 38.34 26.34 -46.25
N TYR A 5 39.30 25.39 -46.23
CA TYR A 5 39.00 23.98 -45.96
C TYR A 5 39.14 23.54 -44.50
N VAL A 6 39.76 24.36 -43.63
CA VAL A 6 40.01 23.97 -42.23
C VAL A 6 38.82 24.27 -41.30
N ILE A 7 37.95 25.22 -41.66
CA ILE A 7 36.85 25.67 -40.79
C ILE A 7 35.63 24.72 -40.84
N ILE A 8 35.41 24.02 -41.96
CA ILE A 8 34.25 23.13 -42.11
C ILE A 8 34.40 21.83 -41.30
N SER A 9 35.63 21.38 -41.04
CA SER A 9 35.87 20.13 -40.30
C SER A 9 35.66 20.21 -38.78
N VAL A 10 35.63 21.40 -38.18
CA VAL A 10 35.43 21.53 -36.72
C VAL A 10 33.95 21.58 -36.33
N VAL A 11 33.09 22.12 -37.20
CA VAL A 11 31.65 22.24 -36.92
C VAL A 11 30.92 20.89 -37.03
N ALA A 12 31.35 20.01 -37.95
CA ALA A 12 30.76 18.70 -38.13
C ALA A 12 31.05 17.71 -36.98
N ILE A 13 32.16 17.89 -36.26
CA ILE A 13 32.55 17.02 -35.14
C ILE A 13 31.78 17.39 -33.84
N ILE A 14 31.36 18.65 -33.69
CA ILE A 14 30.59 19.10 -32.52
C ILE A 14 29.12 18.66 -32.61
N MET A 15 28.57 18.46 -33.82
CA MET A 15 27.18 17.99 -33.99
C MET A 15 26.98 16.48 -33.83
N LEU A 16 28.04 15.68 -33.68
CA LEU A 16 27.92 14.22 -33.52
C LEU A 16 27.94 13.75 -32.06
N PHE A 17 28.17 14.65 -31.10
CA PHE A 17 28.25 14.32 -29.67
C PHE A 17 26.97 14.60 -28.86
N THR A 18 25.92 15.15 -29.46
CA THR A 18 24.68 15.55 -28.76
C THR A 18 23.51 14.59 -28.96
N ALA A 19 23.73 13.39 -29.51
CA ALA A 19 22.67 12.39 -29.75
C ALA A 19 22.58 11.26 -28.70
N LEU A 20 23.32 11.34 -27.59
CA LEU A 20 23.14 10.45 -26.41
C LEU A 20 22.48 11.19 -25.24
N ALA A 21 21.43 11.96 -25.52
CA ALA A 21 20.57 12.51 -24.46
C ALA A 21 19.67 11.40 -23.90
N GLY A 22 20.20 10.69 -22.89
CA GLY A 22 19.44 10.10 -21.78
C GLY A 22 18.24 9.23 -22.12
N ILE A 23 18.46 7.94 -22.43
CA ILE A 23 17.46 6.92 -22.13
C ILE A 23 17.43 6.80 -20.60
N THR A 24 16.54 7.56 -19.95
CA THR A 24 16.20 7.33 -18.55
C THR A 24 15.38 6.04 -18.49
N VAL A 25 16.07 4.91 -18.36
CA VAL A 25 15.41 3.65 -17.99
C VAL A 25 14.89 3.85 -16.57
N SER A 26 13.61 4.17 -16.44
CA SER A 26 12.92 4.15 -15.16
C SER A 26 12.82 2.69 -14.73
N TYR A 27 13.82 2.22 -13.98
CA TYR A 27 13.74 0.95 -13.28
C TYR A 27 12.62 1.08 -12.24
N LYS A 28 11.43 0.58 -12.57
CA LYS A 28 10.38 0.35 -11.58
C LYS A 28 10.93 -0.73 -10.65
N THR A 29 11.44 -0.34 -9.49
CA THR A 29 11.85 -1.29 -8.46
C THR A 29 10.62 -2.15 -8.12
N GLU A 30 10.63 -3.42 -8.52
CA GLU A 30 9.56 -4.33 -8.18
C GLU A 30 9.57 -4.58 -6.66
N ILE A 31 8.45 -4.27 -6.02
CA ILE A 31 8.29 -4.51 -4.59
C ILE A 31 8.17 -6.03 -4.37
N SER A 32 9.04 -6.58 -3.52
CA SER A 32 9.03 -8.00 -3.23
C SER A 32 7.73 -8.44 -2.53
N PRO A 33 7.25 -9.67 -2.79
CA PRO A 33 6.14 -10.25 -2.05
C PRO A 33 6.45 -10.36 -0.55
N ALA A 34 5.42 -10.42 0.28
CA ALA A 34 5.56 -10.84 1.67
C ALA A 34 6.05 -12.30 1.75
N PRO A 35 6.69 -12.73 2.85
CA PRO A 35 7.22 -14.09 2.99
C PRO A 35 6.20 -15.23 2.75
N ASN A 36 4.90 -14.96 2.93
CA ASN A 36 3.80 -15.89 2.64
C ASN A 36 3.32 -15.86 1.17
N GLY A 37 4.07 -15.23 0.27
CA GLY A 37 3.79 -15.16 -1.16
C GLY A 37 2.68 -14.19 -1.56
N ILE A 38 2.09 -13.46 -0.61
CA ILE A 38 1.14 -12.39 -0.93
C ILE A 38 1.93 -11.22 -1.56
N ARG A 39 1.57 -10.84 -2.78
CA ARG A 39 2.11 -9.65 -3.45
C ARG A 39 1.39 -8.40 -2.95
N LEU A 40 2.09 -7.27 -2.99
CA LEU A 40 1.48 -5.97 -2.71
C LEU A 40 0.31 -5.76 -3.68
N PRO A 41 -0.94 -5.61 -3.21
CA PRO A 41 -2.09 -5.47 -4.11
C PRO A 41 -1.97 -4.25 -5.02
N ASP A 42 -2.01 -4.46 -6.33
CA ASP A 42 -1.87 -3.37 -7.30
C ASP A 42 -3.01 -2.35 -7.20
N GLY A 43 -2.67 -1.07 -7.37
CA GLY A 43 -3.65 0.01 -7.43
C GLY A 43 -4.38 0.32 -6.11
N TYR A 44 -3.99 -0.29 -4.97
CA TYR A 44 -4.68 -0.10 -3.69
C TYR A 44 -4.81 1.36 -3.25
N LYS A 45 -3.90 2.23 -3.71
CA LYS A 45 -3.92 3.67 -3.42
C LYS A 45 -5.13 4.39 -4.04
N ASN A 46 -5.77 3.78 -5.03
CA ASN A 46 -6.98 4.29 -5.69
C ASN A 46 -8.27 3.63 -5.17
N TRP A 47 -8.16 2.75 -4.18
CA TRP A 47 -9.33 2.11 -3.58
C TRP A 47 -10.11 3.10 -2.71
N ARG A 48 -11.37 2.76 -2.46
CA ARG A 48 -12.31 3.67 -1.78
C ARG A 48 -12.25 3.47 -0.28
N LEU A 49 -12.62 4.52 0.46
CA LEU A 49 -12.68 4.50 1.92
C LEU A 49 -13.70 3.48 2.42
N ILE A 50 -13.28 2.60 3.33
CA ILE A 50 -14.16 1.78 4.18
C ILE A 50 -14.35 2.46 5.52
N SER A 51 -13.27 2.92 6.16
CA SER A 51 -13.32 3.51 7.49
C SER A 51 -12.00 4.21 7.86
N SER A 52 -11.97 4.83 9.03
CA SER A 52 -10.77 5.38 9.65
C SER A 52 -10.73 5.03 11.13
N SER A 53 -9.53 4.99 11.72
CA SER A 53 -9.36 4.84 13.16
C SER A 53 -8.15 5.63 13.64
N HIS A 54 -8.19 6.06 14.90
CA HIS A 54 -7.07 6.65 15.61
C HIS A 54 -6.72 5.76 16.80
N ARG A 55 -5.43 5.49 16.99
CA ARG A 55 -4.93 4.72 18.13
C ARG A 55 -4.05 5.58 19.01
N THR A 56 -4.49 5.73 20.26
CA THR A 56 -3.82 6.55 21.28
C THR A 56 -2.66 5.80 21.95
N ASP A 57 -2.67 4.47 21.94
CA ASP A 57 -1.61 3.65 22.55
C ASP A 57 -0.28 3.71 21.79
N ASN A 58 -0.30 4.10 20.50
CA ASN A 58 0.91 4.27 19.69
C ASN A 58 0.89 5.51 18.79
N ASN A 59 -0.04 6.43 19.01
CA ASN A 59 -0.17 7.70 18.28
C ASN A 59 -0.16 7.48 16.77
N THR A 60 -1.13 6.70 16.28
CA THR A 60 -1.29 6.45 14.84
C THR A 60 -2.67 6.79 14.32
N LEU A 61 -2.68 7.51 13.19
CA LEU A 61 -3.85 7.73 12.35
C LEU A 61 -3.89 6.66 11.25
N ARG A 62 -5.08 6.08 11.03
CA ARG A 62 -5.26 4.93 10.16
C ARG A 62 -6.44 5.13 9.24
N VAL A 63 -6.24 4.80 7.97
CA VAL A 63 -7.28 4.80 6.95
C VAL A 63 -7.40 3.40 6.38
N ILE A 64 -8.62 2.88 6.32
CA ILE A 64 -8.94 1.58 5.77
C ILE A 64 -9.60 1.81 4.41
N LEU A 65 -8.98 1.30 3.36
CA LEU A 65 -9.51 1.26 2.01
C LEU A 65 -10.00 -0.15 1.68
N GLY A 66 -10.94 -0.25 0.75
CA GLY A 66 -11.48 -1.51 0.26
C GLY A 66 -11.49 -1.55 -1.26
N ASN A 67 -11.17 -2.73 -1.82
CA ASN A 67 -11.43 -2.98 -3.23
C ASN A 67 -12.94 -2.96 -3.53
N ASP A 68 -13.33 -3.06 -4.80
CA ASP A 68 -14.73 -2.90 -5.20
C ASP A 68 -15.68 -3.87 -4.50
N LYS A 69 -15.23 -5.11 -4.30
CA LYS A 69 -16.01 -6.13 -3.60
C LYS A 69 -16.17 -5.80 -2.11
N ALA A 70 -15.11 -5.38 -1.43
CA ALA A 70 -15.19 -4.93 -0.04
C ALA A 70 -16.10 -3.70 0.11
N ILE A 71 -16.06 -2.76 -0.83
CA ILE A 71 -16.92 -1.58 -0.80
C ILE A 71 -18.39 -1.95 -1.00
N GLN A 72 -18.68 -2.85 -1.93
CA GLN A 72 -20.05 -3.31 -2.12
C GLN A 72 -20.56 -4.03 -0.86
N ALA A 73 -19.76 -4.93 -0.29
CA ALA A 73 -20.08 -5.61 0.95
C ALA A 73 -20.36 -4.64 2.11
N ALA A 74 -19.54 -3.59 2.25
CA ALA A 74 -19.72 -2.56 3.27
C ALA A 74 -21.04 -1.78 3.09
N LYS A 75 -21.40 -1.43 1.85
CA LYS A 75 -22.65 -0.73 1.53
C LYS A 75 -23.88 -1.60 1.81
N ASP A 76 -23.80 -2.88 1.50
CA ASP A 76 -24.93 -3.81 1.63
C ASP A 76 -25.04 -4.41 3.04
N GLY A 77 -24.13 -4.06 3.97
CA GLY A 77 -24.07 -4.64 5.31
C GLY A 77 -23.60 -6.11 5.34
N GLN A 78 -22.99 -6.59 4.25
CA GLN A 78 -22.56 -7.98 4.06
C GLN A 78 -21.08 -8.17 4.44
N THR A 79 -20.73 -7.77 5.65
CA THR A 79 -19.34 -7.80 6.15
C THR A 79 -19.09 -8.87 7.22
N ASN A 80 -20.06 -9.77 7.45
CA ASN A 80 -19.92 -10.85 8.41
C ASN A 80 -20.63 -12.13 7.93
N PRO A 81 -19.96 -12.99 7.13
CA PRO A 81 -18.59 -12.83 6.65
C PRO A 81 -18.46 -11.83 5.49
N TRP A 82 -17.23 -11.33 5.28
CA TRP A 82 -16.89 -10.65 4.04
C TRP A 82 -16.86 -11.66 2.88
N PRO A 83 -17.28 -11.28 1.66
CA PRO A 83 -17.27 -12.18 0.52
C PRO A 83 -15.84 -12.44 0.02
N ASP A 84 -15.58 -13.68 -0.44
CA ASP A 84 -14.29 -14.06 -1.03
C ASP A 84 -13.86 -13.12 -2.16
N GLY A 85 -12.60 -12.72 -2.17
CA GLY A 85 -12.03 -11.69 -3.04
C GLY A 85 -12.14 -10.27 -2.48
N SER A 86 -12.75 -10.06 -1.31
CA SER A 86 -12.65 -8.79 -0.59
C SER A 86 -11.21 -8.55 -0.17
N VAL A 87 -10.74 -7.31 -0.34
CA VAL A 87 -9.42 -6.89 0.17
C VAL A 87 -9.58 -5.59 0.94
N LEU A 88 -9.06 -5.59 2.16
CA LEU A 88 -8.95 -4.41 3.02
C LEU A 88 -7.49 -3.99 3.07
N ALA A 89 -7.20 -2.73 2.79
CA ALA A 89 -5.88 -2.12 2.92
C ALA A 89 -5.92 -1.08 4.05
N LYS A 90 -5.09 -1.23 5.07
CA LYS A 90 -4.99 -0.28 6.17
C LYS A 90 -3.67 0.47 6.08
N LEU A 91 -3.75 1.76 5.78
CA LEU A 91 -2.62 2.67 5.75
C LEU A 91 -2.45 3.29 7.14
N VAL A 92 -1.21 3.37 7.61
CA VAL A 92 -0.89 3.82 8.98
C VAL A 92 0.16 4.91 8.94
N TRP A 93 -0.15 6.04 9.56
CA TRP A 93 0.76 7.16 9.79
C TRP A 93 0.90 7.42 11.28
N LYS A 94 2.04 7.99 11.69
CA LYS A 94 2.14 8.64 13.00
C LYS A 94 1.27 9.90 13.01
N ASP A 95 0.77 10.26 14.17
CA ASP A 95 0.09 11.53 14.39
C ASP A 95 1.03 12.70 14.09
N ALA A 96 0.50 13.76 13.49
CA ALA A 96 1.12 15.08 13.38
C ALA A 96 0.06 16.16 13.65
N ALA A 97 0.47 17.32 14.18
CA ALA A 97 -0.43 18.47 14.32
C ALA A 97 -0.44 19.30 13.04
N HIS A 98 -1.60 19.82 12.63
CA HIS A 98 -1.68 20.72 11.49
C HIS A 98 -1.09 22.09 11.83
N GLU A 99 -0.18 22.61 11.01
CA GLU A 99 0.57 23.85 11.29
C GLU A 99 -0.33 25.07 11.56
N LYS A 100 -1.41 25.22 10.79
CA LYS A 100 -2.37 26.33 10.93
C LYS A 100 -3.56 26.01 11.82
N TRP A 101 -3.68 24.78 12.31
CA TRP A 101 -4.79 24.34 13.17
C TRP A 101 -4.28 23.26 14.14
N PRO A 102 -3.50 23.64 15.17
CA PRO A 102 -2.75 22.67 15.98
C PRO A 102 -3.61 21.64 16.73
N THR A 103 -4.90 21.87 16.90
CA THR A 103 -5.85 20.91 17.50
C THR A 103 -6.28 19.80 16.53
N ALA A 104 -5.99 19.90 15.24
CA ALA A 104 -6.25 18.85 14.26
C ALA A 104 -5.06 17.91 14.15
N THR A 105 -5.33 16.62 14.36
CA THR A 105 -4.39 15.54 14.05
C THR A 105 -4.49 15.18 12.57
N ILE A 106 -3.35 15.22 11.88
CA ILE A 106 -3.20 14.91 10.46
C ILE A 106 -2.18 13.78 10.25
N PRO A 107 -2.15 13.15 9.06
CA PRO A 107 -1.11 12.18 8.73
C PRO A 107 0.30 12.78 8.83
N GLY A 108 1.14 12.22 9.70
CA GLY A 108 2.57 12.51 9.78
C GLY A 108 3.42 11.51 9.00
N LYS A 109 4.47 10.99 9.64
CA LYS A 109 5.34 9.97 9.02
C LYS A 109 4.55 8.71 8.68
N PHE A 110 4.60 8.27 7.42
CA PHE A 110 4.05 6.97 7.02
C PHE A 110 4.81 5.83 7.69
N VAL A 111 4.08 4.90 8.29
CA VAL A 111 4.65 3.76 9.03
C VAL A 111 4.63 2.51 8.17
N HIS A 112 3.45 2.12 7.70
CA HIS A 112 3.26 0.92 6.86
C HIS A 112 1.86 0.90 6.24
N VAL A 113 1.68 0.00 5.28
CA VAL A 113 0.36 -0.49 4.86
C VAL A 113 0.26 -1.99 5.21
N GLU A 114 -0.91 -2.42 5.67
CA GLU A 114 -1.21 -3.83 5.89
C GLU A 114 -2.51 -4.24 5.18
N PHE A 115 -2.61 -5.51 4.81
CA PHE A 115 -3.70 -6.04 4.01
C PHE A 115 -4.33 -7.26 4.66
N MET A 116 -5.66 -7.35 4.51
CA MET A 116 -6.44 -8.57 4.73
C MET A 116 -7.08 -8.96 3.40
N ILE A 117 -6.82 -10.18 2.92
CA ILE A 117 -7.35 -10.72 1.66
C ILE A 117 -8.27 -11.90 1.98
N LYS A 118 -9.55 -11.79 1.64
CA LYS A 118 -10.53 -12.85 1.86
C LYS A 118 -10.40 -13.91 0.77
N ASP A 119 -10.09 -15.13 1.19
CA ASP A 119 -10.16 -16.35 0.37
C ASP A 119 -10.29 -17.52 1.34
N ALA A 120 -11.53 -17.94 1.60
CA ALA A 120 -11.86 -18.92 2.61
C ALA A 120 -11.16 -20.27 2.38
N LYS A 121 -10.94 -20.63 1.11
CA LYS A 121 -10.28 -21.87 0.74
C LYS A 121 -8.76 -21.78 0.90
N ARG A 122 -8.14 -20.72 0.36
CA ARG A 122 -6.68 -20.54 0.38
C ARG A 122 -6.13 -20.29 1.78
N PHE A 123 -6.89 -19.58 2.61
CA PHE A 123 -6.46 -19.12 3.93
C PHE A 123 -7.25 -19.77 5.08
N SER A 124 -7.67 -21.02 4.90
CA SER A 124 -8.46 -21.77 5.90
C SER A 124 -7.81 -21.84 7.28
N ALA A 125 -6.48 -21.94 7.34
CA ALA A 125 -5.70 -21.97 8.58
C ALA A 125 -5.73 -20.66 9.40
N THR A 126 -6.15 -19.55 8.79
CA THR A 126 -6.17 -18.20 9.38
C THR A 126 -7.56 -17.58 9.27
N GLY A 127 -8.61 -18.40 9.39
CA GLY A 127 -10.00 -17.93 9.40
C GLY A 127 -10.50 -17.45 8.03
N GLY A 128 -9.86 -17.88 6.94
CA GLY A 128 -10.19 -17.46 5.58
C GLY A 128 -9.55 -16.14 5.15
N TRP A 129 -8.58 -15.64 5.93
CA TRP A 129 -7.91 -14.36 5.67
C TRP A 129 -6.41 -14.51 5.48
N GLY A 130 -5.91 -13.99 4.35
CA GLY A 130 -4.49 -13.77 4.14
C GLY A 130 -4.07 -12.42 4.73
N PHE A 131 -2.99 -12.40 5.51
CA PHE A 131 -2.43 -11.19 6.11
C PHE A 131 -1.05 -10.88 5.54
N ALA A 132 -0.80 -9.61 5.22
CA ALA A 132 0.52 -9.14 4.78
C ALA A 132 0.71 -7.66 5.11
N ARG A 133 1.96 -7.22 5.30
CA ARG A 133 2.31 -5.84 5.65
C ARG A 133 3.59 -5.40 4.95
N TRP A 134 3.65 -4.13 4.53
CA TRP A 134 4.82 -3.49 3.95
C TRP A 134 5.17 -2.21 4.70
N LEU A 135 6.42 -2.10 5.13
CA LEU A 135 6.95 -1.03 5.97
C LEU A 135 7.48 0.13 5.13
N GLY A 136 7.26 1.36 5.61
CA GLY A 136 7.83 2.56 5.04
C GLY A 136 7.33 2.90 3.63
N LEU A 137 7.84 3.99 3.08
CA LEU A 137 7.53 4.41 1.71
C LEU A 137 8.20 3.51 0.68
N GLU A 138 9.30 2.86 1.08
CA GLU A 138 10.04 1.87 0.31
C GLU A 138 9.28 0.55 0.17
N GLN A 139 8.18 0.38 0.93
CA GLN A 139 7.34 -0.82 0.93
C GLN A 139 8.18 -2.08 1.13
N GLN A 140 8.92 -2.16 2.23
CA GLN A 140 9.69 -3.35 2.58
C GLN A 140 8.76 -4.42 3.17
N PRO A 141 8.70 -5.65 2.65
CA PRO A 141 7.80 -6.68 3.18
C PRO A 141 8.15 -7.01 4.64
N TYR A 142 7.13 -7.10 5.49
CA TYR A 142 7.26 -7.48 6.90
C TYR A 142 7.30 -9.00 7.06
N GLY A 143 8.04 -9.46 8.07
CA GLY A 143 8.14 -10.86 8.46
C GLY A 143 9.42 -11.51 7.96
N LYS A 144 9.92 -12.49 8.72
CA LYS A 144 11.12 -13.27 8.36
C LYS A 144 10.79 -14.45 7.45
N ASP A 145 9.69 -15.14 7.77
CA ASP A 145 9.20 -16.34 7.09
C ASP A 145 7.67 -16.39 7.20
N THR A 146 7.04 -17.41 6.62
CA THR A 146 5.57 -17.53 6.56
C THR A 146 4.87 -17.49 7.92
N ASN A 147 5.55 -17.79 9.04
CA ASN A 147 4.96 -17.82 10.37
C ASN A 147 4.58 -16.44 10.92
N PHE A 148 5.07 -15.33 10.34
CA PHE A 148 4.66 -13.98 10.77
C PHE A 148 3.13 -13.82 10.76
N VAL A 149 2.43 -14.57 9.91
CA VAL A 149 0.97 -14.53 9.78
C VAL A 149 0.26 -14.86 11.10
N GLN A 150 0.90 -15.64 11.99
CA GLN A 150 0.32 -15.99 13.30
C GLN A 150 0.24 -14.79 14.24
N GLU A 151 1.16 -13.82 14.12
CA GLU A 151 1.08 -12.55 14.86
C GLU A 151 -0.19 -11.77 14.46
N CYS A 152 -0.49 -11.74 13.16
CA CYS A 152 -1.67 -11.08 12.63
C CYS A 152 -2.95 -11.83 13.02
N TYR A 153 -3.00 -13.13 12.76
CA TYR A 153 -4.19 -13.94 13.03
C TYR A 153 -4.51 -13.99 14.53
N GLY A 154 -3.49 -14.22 15.38
CA GLY A 154 -3.64 -14.23 16.83
C GLY A 154 -4.21 -12.92 17.39
N CYS A 155 -3.76 -11.77 16.87
CA CYS A 155 -4.29 -10.46 17.23
C CYS A 155 -5.76 -10.27 16.81
N HIS A 156 -6.22 -10.96 15.76
CA HIS A 156 -7.57 -10.87 15.21
C HIS A 156 -8.55 -11.92 15.76
N LEU A 157 -8.08 -12.92 16.52
CA LEU A 157 -8.93 -13.92 17.19
C LEU A 157 -10.03 -13.33 18.10
N PRO A 158 -9.80 -12.23 18.87
CA PRO A 158 -10.84 -11.67 19.72
C PRO A 158 -12.09 -11.20 18.96
N VAL A 159 -11.95 -10.89 17.67
CA VAL A 159 -13.05 -10.46 16.79
C VAL A 159 -13.44 -11.53 15.76
N LYS A 160 -13.20 -12.81 16.07
CA LYS A 160 -13.63 -13.94 15.21
C LYS A 160 -15.12 -13.90 14.86
N GLY A 161 -15.96 -13.37 15.74
CA GLY A 161 -17.40 -13.22 15.53
C GLY A 161 -17.79 -12.15 14.51
N ASN A 162 -16.85 -11.27 14.13
CA ASN A 162 -16.99 -10.25 13.10
C ASN A 162 -16.10 -10.59 11.89
N ASP A 163 -16.05 -11.88 11.55
CA ASP A 163 -15.19 -12.41 10.49
C ASP A 163 -13.71 -12.00 10.64
N TYR A 164 -13.21 -11.97 11.88
CA TYR A 164 -11.85 -11.57 12.21
C TYR A 164 -11.50 -10.12 11.82
N VAL A 165 -12.48 -9.24 11.55
CA VAL A 165 -12.24 -7.86 11.11
C VAL A 165 -12.66 -6.87 12.20
N PHE A 166 -11.71 -6.05 12.68
CA PHE A 166 -11.99 -4.95 13.61
C PHE A 166 -12.69 -3.76 12.96
N THR A 167 -12.55 -3.61 11.64
CA THR A 167 -13.06 -2.45 10.90
C THR A 167 -14.58 -2.46 10.89
N GLN A 168 -15.17 -1.46 11.53
CA GLN A 168 -16.55 -1.08 11.29
C GLN A 168 -16.61 -0.14 10.08
N PRO A 169 -17.34 -0.47 9.01
CA PRO A 169 -17.53 0.43 7.88
C PRO A 169 -18.14 1.77 8.33
N ALA A 170 -17.59 2.87 7.85
CA ALA A 170 -18.13 4.20 8.10
C ALA A 170 -19.42 4.41 7.30
N VAL A 171 -20.37 5.15 7.88
CA VAL A 171 -21.55 5.63 7.16
C VAL A 171 -21.10 6.77 6.25
N LEU A 172 -21.36 6.63 4.95
CA LEU A 172 -21.07 7.65 3.94
C LEU A 172 -22.40 8.22 3.42
N PRO A 173 -22.51 9.55 3.20
CA PRO A 173 -23.70 10.17 2.63
C PRO A 173 -23.88 9.87 1.13
#